data_AF-A0A920BNM0-F1
#
_entry.id   AF-A0A920BNM0-F1
#
_cell.length_a   1.000
_cell.length_b   1.000
_cell.length_c   1.000
_cell.angle_alpha   90.00
_cell.angle_beta   90.00
_cell.angle_gamma   90.00
#
_symmetry.space_group_name_H-M   'P 1'
#
loop_
_entity.id
_entity.type
_entity.pdbx_description
1 polymer ?
#
loop_
_entity_poly.entity_id
_entity_poly.type
_entity_poly.pdbx_seq_one_letter_code
_entity_poly.pdbx_strand_id
1 'polypeptide(L)'
;MEQQAPEIIFTVLLGGTLIIWIGIFLFSKEVLRKELQAITLELASMIAVGATLGSLYFSEIRNYVPCEYCWYQRITMYPLALILLIATIRRDKNIIPMR
;
A
#
# COMPACT_ATOMS: atom_id res chain seq x y z
N MET A 1 -12.80 49.77 -21.79
CA MET A 1 -13.39 48.42 -21.66
C MET A 1 -12.24 47.41 -21.72
N GLU A 2 -11.38 47.30 -20.69
CA GLU A 2 -10.10 46.56 -20.86
C GLU A 2 -9.51 45.93 -19.58
N GLN A 3 -10.26 45.83 -18.47
CA GLN A 3 -9.67 45.49 -17.16
C GLN A 3 -10.13 44.16 -16.53
N GLN A 4 -10.90 43.31 -17.24
CA GLN A 4 -11.51 42.08 -16.68
C GLN A 4 -10.83 40.76 -17.14
N ALA A 5 -9.72 40.82 -17.88
CA ALA A 5 -9.06 39.64 -18.45
C ALA A 5 -8.27 38.71 -17.48
N PRO A 6 -7.67 39.16 -16.36
CA PRO A 6 -6.73 38.29 -15.61
C PRO A 6 -7.43 37.15 -14.85
N GLU A 7 -8.66 37.35 -14.36
CA GLU A 7 -9.41 36.34 -13.59
C GLU A 7 -9.85 35.14 -14.46
N ILE A 8 -10.25 35.41 -15.70
CA ILE A 8 -10.77 34.38 -16.63
C ILE A 8 -9.62 33.51 -17.17
N ILE A 9 -8.46 34.11 -17.45
CA ILE A 9 -7.28 33.38 -17.90
C ILE A 9 -6.74 32.47 -16.79
N PHE A 10 -6.74 32.95 -15.53
CA PHE A 10 -6.29 32.17 -14.38
C PHE A 10 -7.19 30.96 -14.09
N THR A 11 -8.51 31.12 -14.19
CA THR A 11 -9.48 30.02 -13.97
C THR A 11 -9.40 28.94 -15.05
N VAL A 12 -9.19 29.31 -16.31
CA VAL A 12 -9.02 28.33 -17.42
C VAL A 12 -7.69 27.56 -17.29
N LEU A 13 -6.60 28.23 -16.90
CA LEU A 13 -5.30 27.57 -16.69
C LEU A 13 -5.32 26.60 -15.50
N LEU A 14 -5.92 27.00 -14.37
CA LEU A 14 -6.07 26.11 -13.22
C LEU A 14 -7.02 24.94 -13.52
N GLY A 15 -8.13 25.18 -14.22
CA GLY A 15 -9.04 24.12 -14.64
C GLY A 15 -8.36 23.13 -15.58
N GLY A 16 -7.62 23.62 -16.57
CA GLY A 16 -6.88 22.78 -17.52
C GLY A 16 -5.79 21.94 -16.85
N THR A 17 -5.02 22.53 -15.93
CA THR A 17 -4.00 21.77 -15.18
C THR A 17 -4.63 20.72 -14.26
N LEU A 18 -5.74 21.03 -13.58
CA LEU A 18 -6.47 20.04 -12.78
C LEU A 18 -6.97 18.86 -13.62
N ILE A 19 -7.54 19.12 -14.80
CA ILE A 19 -8.04 18.04 -15.68
C ILE A 19 -6.89 17.15 -16.15
N ILE A 20 -5.75 17.74 -16.52
CA ILE A 20 -4.55 16.99 -16.92
C ILE A 20 -4.03 16.15 -15.75
N TRP A 21 -3.90 16.73 -14.56
CA TRP A 21 -3.48 16.01 -13.36
C TRP A 21 -4.45 14.90 -12.97
N ILE A 22 -5.77 15.13 -13.06
CA ILE A 22 -6.79 14.11 -12.82
C ILE A 22 -6.69 12.98 -13.85
N GLY A 23 -6.52 13.31 -15.14
CA GLY A 23 -6.32 12.33 -16.20
C GLY A 23 -5.05 11.49 -15.99
N ILE A 24 -3.94 12.13 -15.66
CA ILE A 24 -2.68 11.46 -15.31
C ILE A 24 -2.87 10.58 -14.06
N PHE A 25 -3.56 11.08 -13.03
CA PHE A 25 -3.78 10.35 -11.79
C PHE A 25 -4.67 9.11 -11.98
N LEU A 26 -5.73 9.21 -12.79
CA LEU A 26 -6.60 8.09 -13.12
C LEU A 26 -5.85 7.03 -13.93
N PHE A 27 -5.14 7.44 -14.98
CA PHE A 27 -4.34 6.54 -15.82
C PHE A 27 -3.18 5.89 -15.05
N SER A 28 -2.52 6.66 -14.17
CA SER A 28 -1.44 6.18 -13.32
C SER A 28 -1.91 5.09 -12.36
N LYS A 29 -3.12 5.19 -11.79
CA LYS A 29 -3.66 4.15 -10.91
C LYS A 29 -3.88 2.81 -11.62
N GLU A 30 -4.23 2.82 -12.90
CA GLU A 30 -4.48 1.60 -13.68
C GLU A 30 -3.18 0.88 -14.04
N VAL A 31 -2.15 1.64 -14.46
CA VAL A 31 -0.81 1.10 -14.73
C VAL A 31 -0.14 0.64 -13.44
N LEU A 32 -0.19 1.44 -12.38
CA LEU A 32 0.36 1.10 -11.07
C LEU A 32 -0.30 -0.16 -10.50
N ARG A 33 -1.63 -0.33 -10.64
CA ARG A 33 -2.33 -1.51 -10.13
C ARG A 33 -1.86 -2.80 -10.83
N LYS A 34 -1.64 -2.77 -12.14
CA LYS A 34 -1.19 -3.94 -12.92
C LYS A 34 0.22 -4.39 -12.53
N GLU A 35 1.17 -3.47 -12.44
CA GLU A 35 2.54 -3.78 -12.04
C GLU A 35 2.62 -4.19 -10.56
N LEU A 36 1.87 -3.49 -9.70
CA LEU A 36 1.83 -3.81 -8.27
C LEU A 36 1.24 -5.20 -8.04
N GLN A 37 0.18 -5.61 -8.75
CA GLN A 37 -0.44 -6.93 -8.62
C GLN A 37 0.53 -8.09 -8.87
N ALA A 38 1.52 -7.91 -9.74
CA ALA A 38 2.52 -8.95 -10.03
C ALA A 38 3.47 -9.20 -8.84
N ILE A 39 3.80 -8.16 -8.08
CA ILE A 39 4.81 -8.20 -7.01
C ILE A 39 4.15 -8.20 -5.61
N THR A 40 2.84 -7.89 -5.51
CA THR A 40 2.11 -7.71 -4.24
C THR A 40 2.27 -8.90 -3.30
N LEU A 41 2.17 -10.13 -3.80
CA LEU A 41 2.24 -11.34 -2.97
C LEU A 41 3.62 -11.50 -2.34
N GLU A 42 4.69 -11.33 -3.13
CA GLU A 42 6.07 -11.43 -2.67
C GLU A 42 6.36 -10.34 -1.63
N LEU A 43 6.01 -9.09 -1.95
CA LEU A 43 6.23 -7.93 -1.10
C LEU A 43 5.43 -8.02 0.21
N ALA A 44 4.16 -8.44 0.15
CA ALA A 44 3.32 -8.65 1.33
C ALA A 44 3.87 -9.76 2.24
N SER A 45 4.35 -10.87 1.67
CA SER A 45 4.95 -11.95 2.46
C SER A 45 6.26 -11.51 3.13
N MET A 46 7.12 -10.75 2.45
CA MET A 46 8.34 -10.20 3.03
C MET A 46 8.05 -9.24 4.18
N ILE A 47 7.07 -8.34 4.01
CA ILE A 47 6.66 -7.41 5.06
C ILE A 47 6.08 -8.17 6.25
N ALA A 48 5.20 -9.16 6.02
CA ALA A 48 4.55 -9.90 7.11
C ALA A 48 5.55 -10.74 7.93
N VAL A 49 6.50 -11.40 7.27
CA VAL A 49 7.59 -12.14 7.93
C VAL A 49 8.54 -11.18 8.66
N GLY A 50 8.96 -10.09 8.01
CA GLY A 50 9.83 -9.09 8.62
C GLY A 50 9.21 -8.44 9.86
N ALA A 51 7.92 -8.12 9.81
CA ALA A 51 7.20 -7.58 10.96
C ALA A 51 7.07 -8.63 12.09
N THR A 52 6.87 -9.91 11.76
CA THR A 52 6.79 -11.00 12.75
C THR A 52 8.13 -11.21 13.46
N LEU A 53 9.22 -11.25 12.69
CA LEU A 53 10.59 -11.38 13.21
C LEU A 53 11.01 -10.15 14.02
N GLY A 54 10.72 -8.93 13.53
CA GLY A 54 10.99 -7.70 14.25
C GLY A 54 10.25 -7.65 15.59
N SER A 55 8.98 -8.08 15.60
CA SER A 55 8.20 -8.20 16.82
C SER A 55 8.83 -9.19 17.82
N LEU A 56 9.31 -10.35 17.37
CA LEU A 56 10.03 -11.31 18.23
C LEU A 56 11.33 -10.72 18.76
N TYR A 57 12.10 -10.04 17.90
CA TYR A 57 13.40 -9.46 18.26
C TYR A 57 13.30 -8.47 19.42
N PHE A 58 12.30 -7.59 19.40
CA PHE A 58 12.08 -6.64 20.50
C PHE A 58 11.64 -7.32 21.81
N SER A 59 10.96 -8.47 21.71
CA SER A 59 10.52 -9.25 22.87
C SER A 59 11.68 -10.01 23.52
N GLU A 60 12.41 -10.81 22.72
CA GLU A 60 13.38 -11.78 23.23
C GLU A 60 14.75 -11.15 23.52
N ILE A 61 15.22 -10.28 22.62
CA ILE A 61 16.59 -9.74 22.69
C ILE A 61 16.63 -8.48 23.55
N ARG A 62 15.61 -7.64 23.43
CA ARG A 62 15.53 -6.36 24.15
C ARG A 62 14.69 -6.43 25.42
N ASN A 63 14.07 -7.59 25.73
CA ASN A 63 13.26 -7.83 26.92
C ASN A 63 12.20 -6.74 27.18
N TYR A 64 11.63 -6.15 26.11
CA TYR A 64 10.51 -5.23 26.26
C TYR A 64 9.22 -6.03 26.52
N VAL A 65 8.56 -5.73 27.64
CA VAL A 65 7.24 -6.27 27.94
C VAL A 65 6.25 -5.69 26.91
N PRO A 66 5.56 -6.52 26.10
CA PRO A 66 4.61 -6.03 25.12
C PRO A 66 3.39 -5.40 25.83
N CYS A 67 2.91 -4.26 25.33
CA CYS A 67 1.63 -3.72 25.77
C CYS A 67 0.46 -4.58 25.27
N GLU A 68 -0.71 -4.47 25.91
CA GLU A 68 -1.91 -5.23 25.54
C GLU A 68 -2.29 -5.03 24.05
N TYR A 69 -2.14 -3.81 23.53
CA TYR A 69 -2.39 -3.50 22.12
C TYR A 69 -1.42 -4.23 21.16
N CYS A 70 -0.13 -4.33 21.50
CA CYS A 70 0.83 -5.09 20.70
C CYS A 70 0.55 -6.60 20.73
N TRP A 71 -0.02 -7.11 21.82
CA TRP A 71 -0.42 -8.52 21.90
C TRP A 71 -1.57 -8.83 20.94
N TYR A 72 -2.59 -7.96 20.87
CA TYR A 72 -3.67 -8.08 19.87
C TYR A 72 -3.16 -8.00 18.42
N GLN A 73 -2.18 -7.13 18.16
CA GLN A 73 -1.52 -7.04 16.86
C GLN A 73 -0.82 -8.36 16.49
N ARG A 74 -0.06 -8.97 17.41
CA ARG A 74 0.66 -10.24 17.18
C ARG A 74 -0.27 -11.40 16.84
N ILE A 75 -1.39 -11.55 17.54
CA ILE A 75 -2.36 -12.64 17.30
C ILE A 75 -2.89 -12.60 15.86
N THR A 76 -3.13 -11.39 15.35
CA THR A 76 -3.65 -11.23 13.98
C THR A 76 -2.54 -11.39 12.94
N MET A 77 -1.33 -10.93 13.25
CA MET A 77 -0.24 -10.83 12.28
C MET A 77 0.50 -12.15 12.05
N TYR A 78 0.68 -12.99 13.09
CA TYR A 78 1.39 -14.27 12.97
C TYR A 78 0.72 -15.29 12.03
N PRO A 79 -0.61 -15.52 12.11
CA PRO A 79 -1.27 -16.40 11.15
C PRO A 79 -1.23 -15.81 9.74
N LEU A 80 -1.34 -14.48 9.60
CA LEU A 80 -1.26 -13.81 8.31
C LEU A 80 0.12 -13.99 7.65
N ALA A 81 1.21 -13.87 8.41
CA ALA A 81 2.56 -14.11 7.91
C ALA A 81 2.75 -15.55 7.42
N LEU A 82 2.20 -16.52 8.14
CA LEU A 82 2.26 -17.94 7.74
C LEU A 82 1.45 -18.20 6.46
N ILE A 83 0.23 -17.68 6.38
CA ILE A 83 -0.65 -17.84 5.21
C ILE A 83 -0.03 -17.19 3.97
N LEU A 84 0.47 -15.96 4.09
CA LEU A 84 1.10 -15.24 2.98
C LEU A 84 2.40 -15.92 2.54
N LEU A 85 3.22 -16.42 3.46
CA LEU A 85 4.45 -17.15 3.12
C LEU A 85 4.14 -18.45 2.35
N ILE A 86 3.16 -19.23 2.80
CA ILE A 86 2.72 -20.46 2.11
C ILE A 86 2.13 -20.12 0.73
N ALA A 87 1.34 -19.05 0.63
CA ALA A 87 0.77 -18.58 -0.64
C ALA A 87 1.88 -18.21 -1.64
N THR A 88 2.92 -17.51 -1.18
CA THR A 88 4.10 -17.15 -2.00
C THR A 88 4.84 -18.40 -2.48
N ILE A 89 5.09 -19.37 -1.61
CA ILE A 89 5.78 -20.63 -1.96
C ILE A 89 4.97 -21.44 -2.97
N ARG A 90 3.65 -21.54 -2.77
CA ARG A 90 2.76 -22.28 -3.68
C ARG A 90 2.48 -21.53 -4.99
N ARG A 91 2.90 -20.27 -5.11
CA ARG A 91 2.54 -19.34 -6.20
C ARG A 91 1.04 -19.38 -6.52
N ASP A 92 0.23 -19.53 -5.48
CA ASP A 92 -1.20 -19.74 -5.65
C ASP A 92 -1.88 -18.40 -5.93
N LYS A 93 -2.00 -18.07 -7.22
CA LYS A 93 -2.60 -16.81 -7.70
C LYS A 93 -4.09 -16.69 -7.35
N ASN A 94 -4.72 -17.75 -6.83
CA ASN A 94 -6.13 -17.75 -6.43
C ASN A 94 -6.40 -16.99 -5.11
N ILE A 95 -5.36 -16.69 -4.32
CA ILE A 95 -5.50 -15.87 -3.09
C ILE A 95 -5.57 -14.37 -3.42
N ILE A 96 -5.30 -13.95 -4.66
CA ILE A 96 -5.43 -12.56 -5.08
C ILE A 96 -6.91 -12.34 -5.42
N PRO A 97 -7.71 -11.64 -4.58
CA PRO A 97 -9.14 -11.46 -4.83
C PRO A 97 -9.42 -10.48 -5.98
N MET A 98 -8.39 -9.80 -6.51
CA MET A 98 -8.50 -8.80 -7.56
C MET A 98 -8.17 -9.41 -8.93
N ARG A 99 -9.00 -10.36 -9.38
CA ARG A 99 -9.21 -10.61 -10.80
C ARG A 99 -10.52 -9.95 -11.21
#